data_AF-A0A347WKG8-F1
#
_entry.id   AF-A0A347WKG8-F1
#
_cell.length_a   1.000
_cell.length_b   1.000
_cell.length_c   1.000
_cell.angle_alpha   90.00
_cell.angle_beta   90.00
_cell.angle_gamma   90.00
#
_symmetry.space_group_name_H-M   'P 1'
#
loop_
_entity.id
_entity.type
_entity.pdbx_description
1 polymer ?
#
loop_
_entity_poly.entity_id
_entity_poly.type
_entity_poly.pdbx_seq_one_letter_code
_entity_poly.pdbx_strand_id
1 'polypeptide(L)'
;MEITLKEQLVYLVSCGVTYKWQMQYLQACAKGDHSEPASLADCQRMLRSIPGADGGYRMVNFFKVADCYDSLLELSQQVFIIGEAVYPKLWYETAQPPLVLFYAGDLSMLQRPKVSIVGTRKMTPYGAEVTKAFIKEFAKQNWIAVSGLAHGIDSTVHQAAIEAGNKTTIAIIPTGIQQVYPKEHRAMQEQLGQHHLVISEYLPSSLAQRHHFVLRNRLVAGISPATLVIEAAKKSGSLITANYALQENREVFALPGRIKDSQSSGCNELIAAGARPILSVGQTIWELAELFQNQGHI
;
A
#
# COMPACT_ATOMS: atom_id res chain seq x y z
N MET A 1 -25.01 23.11 0.69
CA MET A 1 -23.80 22.45 0.16
C MET A 1 -23.84 21.02 0.64
N GLU A 2 -23.64 20.08 -0.27
CA GLU A 2 -23.60 18.65 -0.01
C GLU A 2 -22.23 18.13 -0.43
N ILE A 3 -21.75 17.11 0.27
CA ILE A 3 -20.44 16.51 0.02
C ILE A 3 -20.54 14.99 0.06
N THR A 4 -19.81 14.34 -0.84
CA THR A 4 -19.70 12.88 -0.94
C THR A 4 -18.97 12.29 0.27
N LEU A 5 -19.15 11.00 0.54
CA LEU A 5 -18.41 10.27 1.57
C LEU A 5 -16.89 10.37 1.35
N LYS A 6 -16.44 10.40 0.10
CA LYS A 6 -15.02 10.63 -0.26
C LYS A 6 -14.55 11.97 0.28
N GLU A 7 -15.24 13.06 -0.04
CA GLU A 7 -14.90 14.40 0.40
C GLU A 7 -14.98 14.51 1.94
N GLN A 8 -15.95 13.85 2.57
CA GLN A 8 -16.06 13.78 4.03
C GLN A 8 -14.81 13.13 4.65
N LEU A 9 -14.38 11.97 4.16
CA LEU A 9 -13.21 11.26 4.69
C LEU A 9 -11.90 12.03 4.42
N VAL A 10 -11.75 12.63 3.23
CA VAL A 10 -10.58 13.48 2.91
C VAL A 10 -10.52 14.70 3.85
N TYR A 11 -11.66 15.32 4.15
CA TYR A 11 -11.74 16.41 5.11
C TYR A 11 -11.36 15.98 6.54
N LEU A 12 -11.78 14.79 6.98
CA LEU A 12 -11.36 14.25 8.27
C LEU A 12 -9.85 14.00 8.32
N VAL A 13 -9.26 13.45 7.25
CA VAL A 13 -7.81 13.26 7.13
C VAL A 13 -7.08 14.61 7.17
N SER A 14 -7.57 15.64 6.46
CA SER A 14 -6.95 16.97 6.46
C SER A 14 -7.01 17.67 7.82
N CYS A 15 -8.04 17.35 8.61
CA CYS A 15 -8.18 17.82 10.00
C CYS A 15 -7.34 17.01 11.01
N GLY A 16 -6.55 16.02 10.57
CA GLY A 16 -5.71 15.19 11.44
C GLY A 16 -6.47 14.16 12.27
N VAL A 17 -7.71 13.81 11.87
CA VAL A 17 -8.51 12.79 12.55
C VAL A 17 -7.82 11.44 12.41
N THR A 18 -7.66 10.71 13.51
CA THR A 18 -6.95 9.41 13.48
C THR A 18 -7.81 8.33 12.81
N TYR A 19 -7.15 7.26 12.35
CA TYR A 19 -7.80 6.08 11.77
C TYR A 19 -9.00 5.58 12.57
N LYS A 20 -8.82 5.44 13.90
CA LYS A 20 -9.87 4.93 14.80
C LYS A 20 -11.15 5.76 14.69
N TRP A 21 -11.01 7.08 14.64
CA TRP A 21 -12.14 7.99 14.59
C TRP A 21 -12.73 8.10 13.20
N GLN A 22 -11.91 8.04 12.14
CA GLN A 22 -12.39 7.93 10.77
C GLN A 22 -13.24 6.65 10.57
N MET A 23 -12.80 5.52 11.13
CA MET A 23 -13.54 4.26 11.07
C MET A 23 -14.89 4.35 11.79
N GLN A 24 -14.92 4.97 12.98
CA GLN A 24 -16.18 5.16 13.71
C GLN A 24 -17.13 6.13 12.99
N TYR A 25 -16.60 7.14 12.32
CA TYR A 25 -17.40 8.02 11.45
C TYR A 25 -18.00 7.24 10.29
N LEU A 26 -17.19 6.43 9.58
CA LEU A 26 -17.67 5.57 8.51
C LEU A 26 -18.77 4.60 8.98
N GLN A 27 -18.62 4.02 10.17
CA GLN A 27 -19.64 3.16 10.79
C GLN A 27 -20.92 3.94 11.16
N ALA A 28 -20.81 5.20 11.56
CA ALA A 28 -21.96 6.06 11.82
C ALA A 28 -22.69 6.40 10.51
N CYS A 29 -21.97 6.73 9.44
CA CYS A 29 -22.55 6.92 8.11
C CYS A 29 -23.30 5.66 7.66
N ALA A 30 -22.67 4.48 7.77
CA ALA A 30 -23.32 3.23 7.35
C ALA A 30 -24.60 2.87 8.12
N LYS A 31 -24.83 3.43 9.31
CA LYS A 31 -26.03 3.21 10.14
C LYS A 31 -27.05 4.34 10.04
N GLY A 32 -26.63 5.52 9.61
CA GLY A 32 -27.45 6.72 9.61
C GLY A 32 -28.36 6.78 8.41
N ASP A 33 -29.60 7.23 8.61
CA ASP A 33 -30.48 7.64 7.53
C ASP A 33 -30.04 9.04 7.04
N HIS A 34 -29.41 9.05 5.87
CA HIS A 34 -28.89 10.25 5.19
C HIS A 34 -28.78 9.99 3.68
N SER A 35 -28.81 11.07 2.90
CA SER A 35 -28.53 11.02 1.46
C SER A 35 -27.02 10.92 1.20
N GLU A 36 -26.65 10.33 0.07
CA GLU A 36 -25.30 10.38 -0.48
C GLU A 36 -25.38 11.05 -1.87
N PRO A 37 -24.80 12.25 -2.07
CA PRO A 37 -24.01 13.05 -1.12
C PRO A 37 -24.83 13.60 0.08
N ALA A 38 -24.14 13.89 1.19
CA ALA A 38 -24.75 14.31 2.46
C ALA A 38 -24.62 15.81 2.70
N SER A 39 -25.61 16.42 3.37
CA SER A 39 -25.51 17.82 3.79
C SER A 39 -24.44 18.02 4.88
N LEU A 40 -23.88 19.23 4.99
CA LEU A 40 -22.94 19.56 6.08
C LEU A 40 -23.55 19.37 7.47
N ALA A 41 -24.85 19.62 7.61
CA ALA A 41 -25.59 19.42 8.85
C ALA A 41 -25.67 17.94 9.21
N ASP A 42 -25.90 17.06 8.23
CA ASP A 42 -25.92 15.62 8.42
C ASP A 42 -24.53 15.08 8.75
N CYS A 43 -23.49 15.52 8.04
CA CYS A 43 -22.10 15.16 8.36
C CYS A 43 -21.76 15.53 9.82
N GLN A 44 -22.13 16.75 10.25
CA GLN A 44 -21.91 17.21 11.61
C GLN A 44 -22.74 16.43 12.65
N ARG A 45 -23.98 16.06 12.31
CA ARG A 45 -24.86 15.22 13.15
C ARG A 45 -24.29 13.82 13.33
N MET A 46 -23.84 13.18 12.25
CA MET A 46 -23.18 11.87 12.28
C MET A 46 -21.91 11.90 13.13
N LEU A 47 -21.06 12.93 12.95
CA LEU A 47 -19.86 13.11 13.76
C LEU A 47 -20.17 13.23 15.26
N ARG A 48 -21.23 13.95 15.63
CA ARG A 48 -21.67 14.12 17.03
C ARG A 48 -22.28 12.86 17.63
N SER A 49 -22.77 11.93 16.80
CA SER A 49 -23.37 10.68 17.26
C SER A 49 -22.33 9.65 17.75
N ILE A 50 -21.04 9.85 17.42
CA ILE A 50 -19.96 8.94 17.79
C ILE A 50 -19.70 9.05 19.31
N PRO A 51 -19.77 7.94 20.08
CA PRO A 51 -19.50 7.95 21.52
C PRO A 51 -18.02 8.24 21.86
N GLY A 52 -17.77 8.98 22.95
CA GLY A 52 -16.41 9.26 23.44
C GLY A 52 -15.72 10.44 22.75
N ALA A 53 -16.51 11.45 22.37
CA ALA A 53 -16.12 12.60 21.56
C ALA A 53 -15.04 13.54 22.07
N ASP A 54 -14.48 13.23 23.22
CA ASP A 54 -13.73 14.19 23.99
C ASP A 54 -12.26 14.30 23.58
N GLY A 55 -11.73 13.40 22.73
CA GLY A 55 -10.30 13.35 22.41
C GLY A 55 -9.91 13.40 20.93
N GLY A 56 -10.80 13.11 19.98
CA GLY A 56 -10.44 12.84 18.57
C GLY A 56 -10.90 13.82 17.50
N TYR A 57 -12.04 14.48 17.73
CA TYR A 57 -12.75 15.27 16.72
C TYR A 57 -13.34 16.56 17.30
N ARG A 58 -12.98 16.94 18.54
CA ARG A 58 -13.44 18.17 19.20
C ARG A 58 -13.24 19.43 18.36
N MET A 59 -12.29 19.41 17.42
CA MET A 59 -11.98 20.55 16.54
C MET A 59 -12.57 20.44 15.13
N VAL A 60 -13.10 19.27 14.74
CA VAL A 60 -13.67 19.08 13.40
C VAL A 60 -15.04 19.73 13.36
N ASN A 61 -15.23 20.61 12.39
CA ASN A 61 -16.50 21.28 12.15
C ASN A 61 -16.81 21.23 10.66
N PHE A 62 -17.76 20.38 10.25
CA PHE A 62 -18.13 20.24 8.84
C PHE A 62 -18.70 21.53 8.24
N PHE A 63 -19.20 22.47 9.04
CA PHE A 63 -19.61 23.79 8.54
C PHE A 63 -18.45 24.61 7.99
N LYS A 64 -17.21 24.32 8.39
CA LYS A 64 -16.00 24.97 7.85
C LYS A 64 -15.55 24.42 6.51
N VAL A 65 -16.17 23.35 6.00
CA VAL A 65 -15.83 22.82 4.67
C VAL A 65 -16.07 23.88 3.59
N ALA A 66 -17.07 24.74 3.76
CA ALA A 66 -17.35 25.82 2.81
C ALA A 66 -16.16 26.78 2.64
N ASP A 67 -15.35 26.98 3.69
CA ASP A 67 -14.19 27.87 3.67
C ASP A 67 -13.00 27.28 2.89
N CYS A 68 -12.97 25.95 2.68
CA CYS A 68 -11.87 25.24 2.04
C CYS A 68 -12.33 24.27 0.94
N TYR A 69 -13.52 24.49 0.37
CA TYR A 69 -14.17 23.53 -0.51
C TYR A 69 -13.37 23.28 -1.80
N ASP A 70 -12.83 24.34 -2.42
CA ASP A 70 -12.04 24.20 -3.66
C ASP A 70 -10.80 23.33 -3.43
N SER A 71 -10.06 23.57 -2.35
CA SER A 71 -8.89 22.75 -1.99
C SER A 71 -9.28 21.30 -1.65
N LEU A 72 -10.45 21.08 -1.02
CA LEU A 72 -10.95 19.74 -0.74
C LEU A 72 -11.30 18.99 -2.02
N LEU A 73 -11.92 19.67 -2.99
CA LEU A 73 -12.27 19.10 -4.28
C LEU A 73 -11.02 18.70 -5.06
N GLU A 74 -10.01 19.58 -5.13
CA GLU A 74 -8.71 19.27 -5.73
C GLU A 74 -8.05 18.06 -5.08
N LEU A 75 -8.01 18.01 -3.74
CA LEU A 75 -7.45 16.86 -3.00
C LEU A 75 -8.21 15.56 -3.30
N SER A 76 -9.51 15.63 -3.54
CA SER A 76 -10.38 14.46 -3.76
C SER A 76 -10.28 13.88 -5.18
N GLN A 77 -9.66 14.58 -6.14
CA GLN A 77 -9.49 14.08 -7.52
C GLN A 77 -8.53 12.89 -7.62
N GLN A 78 -7.51 12.86 -6.75
CA GLN A 78 -6.47 11.84 -6.74
C GLN A 78 -6.60 10.92 -5.52
N VAL A 79 -7.85 10.58 -5.18
CA VAL A 79 -8.20 9.76 -4.02
C VAL A 79 -9.17 8.66 -4.40
N PHE A 80 -8.91 7.46 -3.88
CA PHE A 80 -9.94 6.43 -3.72
C PHE A 80 -10.08 6.07 -2.26
N ILE A 81 -11.28 5.65 -1.87
CA ILE A 81 -11.61 5.29 -0.49
C ILE A 81 -12.02 3.84 -0.40
N ILE A 82 -12.04 3.32 0.83
CA ILE A 82 -12.67 2.05 1.16
C ILE A 82 -14.13 2.01 0.64
N GLY A 83 -14.54 0.87 0.09
CA GLY A 83 -15.88 0.70 -0.49
C GLY A 83 -15.97 0.98 -1.99
N GLU A 84 -14.98 1.65 -2.59
CA GLU A 84 -14.97 1.86 -4.05
C GLU A 84 -14.59 0.60 -4.82
N ALA A 85 -15.11 0.46 -6.04
CA ALA A 85 -14.85 -0.71 -6.90
C ALA A 85 -13.35 -0.93 -7.20
N VAL A 86 -12.55 0.14 -7.22
CA VAL A 86 -11.10 0.08 -7.42
C VAL A 86 -10.34 -0.46 -6.20
N TYR A 87 -10.97 -0.51 -5.02
CA TYR A 87 -10.33 -0.88 -3.77
C TYR A 87 -9.91 -2.36 -3.75
N PRO A 88 -8.63 -2.69 -3.50
CA PRO A 88 -8.15 -4.06 -3.41
C PRO A 88 -8.88 -4.88 -2.35
N LYS A 89 -9.52 -5.99 -2.76
CA LYS A 89 -10.30 -6.85 -1.86
C LYS A 89 -9.50 -7.34 -0.65
N LEU A 90 -8.24 -7.73 -0.87
CA LEU A 90 -7.35 -8.25 0.18
C LEU A 90 -7.06 -7.23 1.30
N TRP A 91 -7.22 -5.92 1.05
CA TRP A 91 -7.08 -4.95 2.14
C TRP A 91 -8.25 -5.00 3.13
N TYR A 92 -9.47 -5.38 2.72
CA TYR A 92 -10.59 -5.55 3.66
C TYR A 92 -10.33 -6.62 4.71
N GLU A 93 -9.48 -7.60 4.38
CA GLU A 93 -9.14 -8.71 5.27
C GLU A 93 -8.02 -8.34 6.25
N THR A 94 -7.40 -7.17 6.08
CA THR A 94 -6.33 -6.74 6.98
C THR A 94 -6.87 -6.27 8.32
N ALA A 95 -6.07 -6.33 9.38
CA ALA A 95 -6.49 -5.87 10.71
C ALA A 95 -6.84 -4.37 10.75
N GLN A 96 -6.26 -3.57 9.86
CA GLN A 96 -6.46 -2.13 9.77
C GLN A 96 -6.58 -1.71 8.29
N PRO A 97 -7.70 -1.97 7.59
CA PRO A 97 -7.85 -1.63 6.18
C PRO A 97 -7.69 -0.12 5.96
N PRO A 98 -6.84 0.37 5.03
CA PRO A 98 -6.72 1.81 4.76
C PRO A 98 -8.06 2.39 4.31
N LEU A 99 -8.42 3.57 4.84
CA LEU A 99 -9.72 4.19 4.57
C LEU A 99 -9.67 5.16 3.39
N VAL A 100 -8.57 5.92 3.28
CA VAL A 100 -8.36 6.96 2.26
C VAL A 100 -6.97 6.77 1.69
N LEU A 101 -6.88 6.68 0.37
CA LEU A 101 -5.63 6.48 -0.34
C LEU A 101 -5.49 7.51 -1.45
N PHE A 102 -4.41 8.29 -1.37
CA PHE A 102 -3.97 9.21 -2.40
C PHE A 102 -3.17 8.44 -3.44
N TYR A 103 -3.29 8.80 -4.71
CA TYR A 103 -2.56 8.11 -5.76
C TYR A 103 -2.10 9.04 -6.90
N ALA A 104 -1.10 8.57 -7.64
CA ALA A 104 -0.73 9.12 -8.94
C ALA A 104 -0.55 7.97 -9.93
N GLY A 105 -1.11 8.08 -11.13
CA GLY A 105 -1.01 7.07 -12.18
C GLY A 105 -2.31 6.29 -12.40
N ASP A 106 -2.18 5.02 -12.78
CA ASP A 106 -3.27 4.22 -13.35
C ASP A 106 -3.89 3.26 -12.32
N LEU A 107 -5.13 3.52 -11.90
CA LEU A 107 -5.84 2.64 -10.93
C LEU A 107 -6.25 1.28 -11.51
N SER A 108 -6.32 1.12 -12.85
CA SER A 108 -6.67 -0.18 -13.45
C SER A 108 -5.66 -1.28 -13.07
N MET A 109 -4.45 -0.89 -12.67
CA MET A 109 -3.41 -1.79 -12.17
C MET A 109 -3.81 -2.56 -10.91
N LEU A 110 -4.72 -2.01 -10.10
CA LEU A 110 -5.16 -2.65 -8.84
C LEU A 110 -5.95 -3.94 -9.05
N GLN A 111 -6.54 -4.10 -10.24
CA GLN A 111 -7.35 -5.25 -10.62
C GLN A 111 -6.54 -6.41 -11.20
N ARG A 112 -5.25 -6.19 -11.50
CA ARG A 112 -4.37 -7.23 -12.03
C ARG A 112 -3.81 -8.12 -10.91
N PRO A 113 -3.46 -9.38 -11.22
CA PRO A 113 -2.75 -10.26 -10.28
C PRO A 113 -1.46 -9.59 -9.85
N LYS A 114 -1.14 -9.68 -8.56
CA LYS A 114 -0.08 -8.88 -7.98
C LYS A 114 0.63 -9.62 -6.86
N VAL A 115 1.93 -9.40 -6.76
CA VAL A 115 2.81 -10.02 -5.76
C VAL A 115 3.65 -8.92 -5.15
N SER A 116 3.73 -8.91 -3.82
CA SER A 116 4.59 -7.95 -3.12
C SER A 116 6.04 -8.45 -3.12
N ILE A 117 6.99 -7.58 -3.42
CA ILE A 117 8.42 -7.89 -3.38
C ILE A 117 9.09 -6.90 -2.45
N VAL A 118 9.72 -7.42 -1.40
CA VAL A 118 10.44 -6.63 -0.41
C VAL A 118 11.81 -7.23 -0.14
N GLY A 119 12.72 -6.39 0.34
CA GLY A 119 14.06 -6.89 0.62
C GLY A 119 14.97 -5.83 1.18
N THR A 120 16.26 -6.16 1.22
CA THR A 120 17.26 -5.33 1.86
C THR A 120 17.50 -4.02 1.11
N ARG A 121 17.88 -2.98 1.86
CA ARG A 121 18.37 -1.72 1.32
C ARG A 121 19.80 -1.80 0.78
N LYS A 122 20.57 -2.81 1.22
CA LYS A 122 21.96 -3.05 0.80
C LYS A 122 22.02 -4.36 0.02
N MET A 123 21.46 -4.31 -1.17
CA MET A 123 21.25 -5.47 -2.04
C MET A 123 22.57 -6.00 -2.62
N THR A 124 22.69 -7.32 -2.74
CA THR A 124 23.82 -7.95 -3.45
C THR A 124 23.54 -8.09 -4.95
N PRO A 125 24.57 -8.33 -5.80
CA PRO A 125 24.35 -8.64 -7.21
C PRO A 125 23.40 -9.83 -7.43
N TYR A 126 23.45 -10.82 -6.55
CA TYR A 126 22.56 -11.99 -6.59
C TYR A 126 21.10 -11.59 -6.33
N GLY A 127 20.84 -10.80 -5.28
CA GLY A 127 19.50 -10.27 -5.02
C GLY A 127 18.95 -9.44 -6.18
N ALA A 128 19.81 -8.66 -6.84
CA ALA A 128 19.45 -7.86 -8.01
C ALA A 128 19.07 -8.72 -9.21
N GLU A 129 19.85 -9.75 -9.51
CA GLU A 129 19.62 -10.70 -10.60
C GLU A 129 18.28 -11.43 -10.43
N VAL A 130 18.05 -12.00 -9.24
CA VAL A 130 16.81 -12.72 -8.92
C VAL A 130 15.61 -11.78 -9.01
N THR A 131 15.71 -10.57 -8.46
CA THR A 131 14.64 -9.57 -8.55
C THR A 131 14.30 -9.27 -10.01
N LYS A 132 15.29 -8.96 -10.84
CA LYS A 132 15.08 -8.67 -12.27
C LYS A 132 14.46 -9.85 -13.02
N ALA A 133 14.86 -11.08 -12.69
CA ALA A 133 14.27 -12.28 -13.27
C ALA A 133 12.77 -12.41 -12.94
N PHE A 134 12.37 -12.16 -11.69
CA PHE A 134 10.95 -12.14 -11.32
C PHE A 134 10.16 -11.07 -12.07
N ILE A 135 10.69 -9.83 -12.13
CA ILE A 135 10.00 -8.74 -12.84
C ILE A 135 9.83 -9.06 -14.32
N LYS A 136 10.83 -9.69 -14.95
CA LYS A 136 10.73 -10.14 -16.34
C LYS A 136 9.61 -11.16 -16.54
N GLU A 137 9.47 -12.14 -15.65
CA GLU A 137 8.38 -13.12 -15.74
C GLU A 137 7.01 -12.50 -15.45
N PHE A 138 6.91 -11.61 -14.44
CA PHE A 138 5.67 -10.89 -14.15
C PHE A 138 5.20 -10.06 -15.35
N ALA A 139 6.13 -9.41 -16.06
CA ALA A 139 5.80 -8.66 -17.26
C ALA A 139 5.23 -9.52 -18.40
N LYS A 140 5.67 -10.78 -18.53
CA LYS A 140 5.11 -11.73 -19.52
C LYS A 140 3.70 -12.18 -19.13
N GLN A 141 3.45 -12.35 -17.83
CA GLN A 141 2.17 -12.82 -17.30
C GLN A 141 1.16 -11.69 -17.05
N ASN A 142 1.52 -10.43 -17.34
CA ASN A 142 0.72 -9.24 -17.01
C ASN A 142 0.42 -9.12 -15.49
N TRP A 143 1.38 -9.54 -14.66
CA TRP A 143 1.31 -9.39 -13.21
C TRP A 143 1.97 -8.10 -12.74
N ILE A 144 1.61 -7.69 -11.53
CA ILE A 144 2.12 -6.48 -10.88
C ILE A 144 3.07 -6.84 -9.75
N ALA A 145 4.26 -6.23 -9.75
CA ALA A 145 5.12 -6.19 -8.58
C ALA A 145 4.76 -4.99 -7.68
N VAL A 146 4.43 -5.24 -6.42
CA VAL A 146 4.20 -4.17 -5.45
C VAL A 146 5.40 -4.02 -4.53
N SER A 147 5.89 -2.79 -4.35
CA SER A 147 7.00 -2.51 -3.44
C SER A 147 6.96 -1.11 -2.85
N GLY A 148 7.95 -0.77 -2.02
CA GLY A 148 7.95 0.39 -1.15
C GLY A 148 8.82 1.56 -1.60
N LEU A 149 9.40 1.55 -2.81
CA LEU A 149 10.30 2.59 -3.32
C LEU A 149 11.51 2.93 -2.43
N ALA A 150 11.88 2.06 -1.47
CA ALA A 150 13.12 2.21 -0.72
C ALA A 150 14.34 1.90 -1.59
N HIS A 151 15.55 2.15 -1.07
CA HIS A 151 16.78 1.68 -1.72
C HIS A 151 16.84 0.16 -1.81
N GLY A 152 17.70 -0.35 -2.70
CA GLY A 152 18.02 -1.76 -2.82
C GLY A 152 16.96 -2.51 -3.61
N ILE A 153 16.35 -3.52 -2.99
CA ILE A 153 15.39 -4.41 -3.66
C ILE A 153 14.18 -3.64 -4.15
N ASP A 154 13.58 -2.78 -3.32
CA ASP A 154 12.40 -1.99 -3.70
C ASP A 154 12.66 -1.12 -4.95
N SER A 155 13.76 -0.37 -4.99
CA SER A 155 14.13 0.42 -6.17
C SER A 155 14.43 -0.45 -7.39
N THR A 156 14.98 -1.66 -7.19
CA THR A 156 15.29 -2.58 -8.29
C THR A 156 14.03 -3.17 -8.91
N VAL A 157 13.02 -3.48 -8.08
CA VAL A 157 11.68 -3.90 -8.54
C VAL A 157 11.10 -2.85 -9.48
N HIS A 158 11.07 -1.59 -9.04
CA HIS A 158 10.48 -0.51 -9.82
C HIS A 158 11.30 -0.18 -11.08
N GLN A 159 12.63 -0.12 -10.96
CA GLN A 159 13.50 0.16 -12.09
C GLN A 159 13.38 -0.91 -13.20
N ALA A 160 13.40 -2.18 -12.83
CA ALA A 160 13.24 -3.27 -13.80
C ALA A 160 11.84 -3.27 -14.44
N ALA A 161 10.81 -2.85 -13.71
CA ALA A 161 9.45 -2.75 -14.22
C ALA A 161 9.29 -1.58 -15.21
N ILE A 162 9.94 -0.44 -14.93
CA ILE A 162 10.02 0.70 -15.86
C ILE A 162 10.73 0.28 -17.15
N GLU A 163 11.88 -0.39 -17.03
CA GLU A 163 12.64 -0.90 -18.18
C GLU A 163 11.85 -1.91 -19.03
N ALA A 164 10.93 -2.66 -18.42
CA ALA A 164 10.06 -3.60 -19.12
C ALA A 164 8.89 -2.92 -19.87
N GLY A 165 8.55 -1.66 -19.58
CA GLY A 165 7.56 -0.85 -20.32
C GLY A 165 6.07 -1.22 -20.15
N ASN A 166 5.73 -2.31 -19.45
CA ASN A 166 4.38 -2.92 -19.48
C ASN A 166 3.42 -2.51 -18.34
N LYS A 167 3.62 -1.32 -17.72
CA LYS A 167 2.88 -0.91 -16.51
C LYS A 167 2.86 -2.01 -15.42
N THR A 168 4.00 -2.53 -14.99
CA THR A 168 4.07 -3.77 -14.19
C THR A 168 4.35 -3.58 -12.71
N THR A 169 4.21 -2.36 -12.16
CA THR A 169 4.55 -2.12 -10.75
C THR A 169 3.67 -1.09 -10.06
N ILE A 170 3.44 -1.29 -8.75
CA ILE A 170 2.78 -0.32 -7.88
C ILE A 170 3.77 0.03 -6.77
N ALA A 171 4.03 1.32 -6.55
CA ALA A 171 4.78 1.80 -5.40
C ALA A 171 3.81 2.28 -4.32
N ILE A 172 3.88 1.73 -3.12
CA ILE A 172 3.18 2.26 -1.96
C ILE A 172 4.20 3.01 -1.12
N ILE A 173 4.05 4.32 -0.86
CA ILE A 173 5.12 5.17 -0.31
C ILE A 173 4.81 5.66 1.13
N PRO A 174 5.83 6.02 1.94
CA PRO A 174 5.66 6.46 3.33
C PRO A 174 5.53 7.99 3.47
N THR A 175 5.35 8.68 2.34
CA THR A 175 5.22 10.14 2.21
C THR A 175 3.94 10.45 1.46
N GLY A 176 3.51 11.72 1.45
CA GLY A 176 2.52 12.17 0.48
C GLY A 176 3.03 12.03 -0.95
N ILE A 177 2.12 11.90 -1.92
CA ILE A 177 2.45 11.69 -3.34
C ILE A 177 3.25 12.83 -3.98
N GLN A 178 3.21 14.05 -3.42
CA GLN A 178 4.01 15.21 -3.87
C GLN A 178 5.37 15.30 -3.16
N GLN A 179 5.62 14.45 -2.17
CA GLN A 179 6.88 14.36 -1.46
C GLN A 179 7.64 13.11 -1.91
N VAL A 180 8.96 13.21 -1.91
CA VAL A 180 9.84 12.13 -2.40
C VAL A 180 10.77 11.70 -1.27
N TYR A 181 10.79 10.40 -1.01
CA TYR A 181 11.81 9.77 -0.17
C TYR A 181 12.13 8.35 -0.68
N PRO A 182 13.41 8.00 -0.84
CA PRO A 182 14.59 8.84 -0.69
C PRO A 182 14.72 9.86 -1.85
N LYS A 183 15.39 11.00 -1.62
CA LYS A 183 15.36 12.16 -2.57
C LYS A 183 15.89 11.81 -3.95
N GLU A 184 16.82 10.87 -4.02
CA GLU A 184 17.46 10.42 -5.25
C GLU A 184 16.48 9.65 -6.16
N HIS A 185 15.37 9.15 -5.61
CA HIS A 185 14.33 8.44 -6.37
C HIS A 185 13.27 9.38 -6.98
N ARG A 186 13.50 10.70 -7.01
CA ARG A 186 12.55 11.67 -7.58
C ARG A 186 12.12 11.32 -9.01
N ALA A 187 13.09 11.15 -9.90
CA ALA A 187 12.81 10.81 -11.29
C ALA A 187 12.06 9.48 -11.41
N MET A 188 12.41 8.49 -10.58
CA MET A 188 11.72 7.21 -10.54
C MET A 188 10.26 7.36 -10.08
N GLN A 189 10.00 8.11 -9.00
CA GLN A 189 8.64 8.35 -8.52
C GLN A 189 7.79 9.09 -9.57
N GLU A 190 8.37 10.06 -10.28
CA GLU A 190 7.70 10.78 -11.37
C GLU A 190 7.34 9.83 -12.52
N GLN A 191 8.27 8.98 -12.95
CA GLN A 191 8.02 7.94 -13.97
C GLN A 191 6.94 6.96 -13.53
N LEU A 192 6.95 6.54 -12.26
CA LEU A 192 5.92 5.67 -11.69
C LEU A 192 4.55 6.36 -11.68
N GLY A 193 4.48 7.64 -11.33
CA GLY A 193 3.22 8.40 -11.33
C GLY A 193 2.66 8.66 -12.75
N GLN A 194 3.50 8.64 -13.78
CA GLN A 194 3.09 8.87 -15.18
C GLN A 194 2.70 7.58 -15.90
N HIS A 195 3.43 6.49 -15.65
CA HIS A 195 3.32 5.26 -16.43
C HIS A 195 2.89 4.04 -15.61
N HIS A 196 2.89 4.15 -14.29
CA HIS A 196 2.55 3.07 -13.37
C HIS A 196 1.53 3.56 -12.33
N LEU A 197 1.68 3.17 -11.06
CA LEU A 197 0.85 3.65 -9.98
C LEU A 197 1.68 3.86 -8.72
N VAL A 198 1.51 5.03 -8.10
CA VAL A 198 2.03 5.38 -6.77
C VAL A 198 0.85 5.58 -5.84
N ILE A 199 0.91 5.01 -4.64
CA ILE A 199 -0.17 5.06 -3.64
C ILE A 199 0.40 5.53 -2.29
N SER A 200 -0.35 6.34 -1.57
CA SER A 200 -0.02 6.77 -0.22
C SER A 200 -1.28 6.89 0.65
N GLU A 201 -1.14 6.57 1.94
CA GLU A 201 -2.17 6.85 2.96
C GLU A 201 -2.01 8.25 3.57
N TYR A 202 -1.00 9.01 3.14
CA TYR A 202 -0.68 10.33 3.67
C TYR A 202 -1.12 11.43 2.71
N LEU A 203 -1.56 12.58 3.25
CA LEU A 203 -1.90 13.78 2.48
C LEU A 203 -0.77 14.12 1.49
N PRO A 204 -1.06 14.67 0.30
CA PRO A 204 -0.08 14.81 -0.78
C PRO A 204 1.22 15.51 -0.39
N SER A 205 1.18 16.49 0.53
CA SER A 205 2.34 17.24 1.01
C SER A 205 3.04 16.64 2.25
N SER A 206 2.60 15.48 2.76
CA SER A 206 3.12 14.90 4.00
C SER A 206 4.57 14.43 3.87
N LEU A 207 5.42 14.85 4.81
CA LEU A 207 6.81 14.40 4.89
C LEU A 207 6.95 12.99 5.46
N ALA A 208 8.09 12.35 5.17
CA ALA A 208 8.43 11.04 5.74
C ALA A 208 8.64 11.14 7.25
N GLN A 209 7.99 10.27 8.01
CA GLN A 209 8.28 10.07 9.44
C GLN A 209 8.70 8.62 9.68
N ARG A 210 9.51 8.38 10.72
CA ARG A 210 10.03 7.02 11.01
C ARG A 210 8.94 5.97 11.12
N HIS A 211 7.82 6.30 11.77
CA HIS A 211 6.71 5.39 11.96
C HIS A 211 5.91 5.15 10.66
N HIS A 212 5.96 6.07 9.69
CA HIS A 212 5.28 5.90 8.40
C HIS A 212 5.81 4.70 7.62
N PHE A 213 7.12 4.45 7.69
CA PHE A 213 7.73 3.29 7.01
C PHE A 213 7.18 1.97 7.53
N VAL A 214 6.97 1.86 8.85
CA VAL A 214 6.45 0.64 9.48
C VAL A 214 4.97 0.47 9.17
N LEU A 215 4.19 1.55 9.26
CA LEU A 215 2.75 1.51 8.95
C LEU A 215 2.51 1.21 7.47
N ARG A 216 3.24 1.85 6.55
CA ARG A 216 3.15 1.58 5.11
C ARG A 216 3.37 0.11 4.78
N ASN A 217 4.30 -0.57 5.46
CA ASN A 217 4.62 -1.96 5.16
C ASN A 217 3.42 -2.90 5.31
N ARG A 218 2.44 -2.60 6.17
CA ARG A 218 1.19 -3.37 6.26
C ARG A 218 0.39 -3.32 4.96
N LEU A 219 0.41 -2.18 4.27
CA LEU A 219 -0.26 -2.01 2.98
C LEU A 219 0.42 -2.81 1.88
N VAL A 220 1.75 -2.80 1.85
CA VAL A 220 2.55 -3.60 0.91
C VAL A 220 2.28 -5.08 1.13
N ALA A 221 2.30 -5.56 2.37
CA ALA A 221 1.98 -6.96 2.66
C ALA A 221 0.52 -7.32 2.32
N GLY A 222 -0.44 -6.47 2.71
CA GLY A 222 -1.86 -6.80 2.66
C GLY A 222 -2.52 -6.67 1.28
N ILE A 223 -1.86 -6.03 0.31
CA ILE A 223 -2.48 -5.79 -1.02
C ILE A 223 -2.47 -7.04 -1.91
N SER A 224 -1.54 -7.96 -1.68
CA SER A 224 -1.29 -9.14 -2.51
C SER A 224 -1.43 -10.43 -1.69
N PRO A 225 -1.76 -11.57 -2.33
CA PRO A 225 -1.90 -12.84 -1.62
C PRO A 225 -0.54 -13.48 -1.29
N ALA A 226 0.55 -12.99 -1.89
CA ALA A 226 1.89 -13.49 -1.68
C ALA A 226 2.94 -12.37 -1.62
N THR A 227 3.90 -12.54 -0.71
CA THR A 227 5.07 -11.67 -0.56
C THR A 227 6.37 -12.44 -0.80
N LEU A 228 7.18 -11.98 -1.74
CA LEU A 228 8.55 -12.43 -1.95
C LEU A 228 9.52 -11.58 -1.11
N VAL A 229 10.31 -12.25 -0.28
CA VAL A 229 11.37 -11.62 0.52
C VAL A 229 12.71 -11.95 -0.12
N ILE A 230 13.29 -10.96 -0.80
CA ILE A 230 14.57 -11.08 -1.49
C ILE A 230 15.64 -10.43 -0.64
N GLU A 231 16.45 -11.24 0.04
CA GLU A 231 17.48 -10.81 0.99
C GLU A 231 16.93 -9.95 2.16
N ALA A 232 16.99 -10.49 3.36
CA ALA A 232 16.67 -9.79 4.59
C ALA A 232 17.68 -10.13 5.68
N ALA A 233 18.25 -9.11 6.32
CA ALA A 233 19.00 -9.28 7.56
C ALA A 233 18.05 -9.49 8.75
N LYS A 234 18.55 -10.07 9.85
CA LYS A 234 17.82 -10.13 11.12
C LYS A 234 17.36 -8.72 11.54
N LYS A 235 16.15 -8.62 12.10
CA LYS A 235 15.53 -7.35 12.54
C LYS A 235 15.43 -6.26 11.46
N SER A 236 15.41 -6.64 10.17
CA SER A 236 15.23 -5.70 9.07
C SER A 236 13.77 -5.30 8.85
N GLY A 237 13.54 -4.17 8.18
CA GLY A 237 12.19 -3.71 7.84
C GLY A 237 11.44 -4.67 6.91
N SER A 238 12.15 -5.44 6.09
CA SER A 238 11.58 -6.44 5.18
C SER A 238 10.99 -7.63 5.94
N LEU A 239 11.58 -8.00 7.08
CA LEU A 239 11.01 -9.00 8.00
C LEU A 239 9.73 -8.49 8.67
N ILE A 240 9.62 -7.19 8.94
CA ILE A 240 8.37 -6.61 9.43
C ILE A 240 7.26 -6.81 8.40
N THR A 241 7.55 -6.56 7.11
CA THR A 241 6.57 -6.81 6.03
C THR A 241 6.22 -8.29 5.90
N ALA A 242 7.20 -9.18 6.00
CA ALA A 242 6.95 -10.63 5.98
C ALA A 242 6.05 -11.08 7.14
N ASN A 243 6.26 -10.51 8.34
CA ASN A 243 5.40 -10.78 9.49
C ASN A 243 3.99 -10.24 9.30
N TYR A 244 3.81 -9.04 8.73
CA TYR A 244 2.48 -8.57 8.35
C TYR A 244 1.82 -9.52 7.35
N ALA A 245 2.55 -9.99 6.34
CA ALA A 245 2.03 -10.94 5.36
C ALA A 245 1.51 -12.22 6.06
N LEU A 246 2.29 -12.81 6.97
CA LEU A 246 1.86 -13.97 7.74
C LEU A 246 0.64 -13.70 8.62
N GLN A 247 0.60 -12.55 9.31
CA GLN A 247 -0.52 -12.15 10.16
C GLN A 247 -1.83 -11.98 9.37
N GLU A 248 -1.73 -11.52 8.12
CA GLU A 248 -2.87 -11.32 7.21
C GLU A 248 -3.14 -12.55 6.33
N ASN A 249 -2.63 -13.73 6.71
CA ASN A 249 -2.79 -15.00 5.98
C ASN A 249 -2.36 -14.92 4.51
N ARG A 250 -1.23 -14.24 4.25
CA ARG A 250 -0.58 -14.18 2.95
C ARG A 250 0.57 -15.17 2.88
N GLU A 251 0.77 -15.76 1.72
CA GLU A 251 1.90 -16.65 1.47
C GLU A 251 3.21 -15.85 1.50
N VAL A 252 4.22 -16.40 2.16
CA VAL A 252 5.56 -15.79 2.20
C VAL A 252 6.54 -16.72 1.53
N PHE A 253 7.21 -16.20 0.53
CA PHE A 253 8.34 -16.84 -0.12
C PHE A 253 9.61 -16.09 0.27
N ALA A 254 10.70 -16.81 0.54
CA ALA A 254 11.97 -16.20 0.91
C ALA A 254 13.12 -16.78 0.11
N LEU A 255 14.04 -15.91 -0.33
CA LEU A 255 15.22 -16.30 -1.08
C LEU A 255 16.28 -16.89 -0.15
N PRO A 256 16.56 -18.21 -0.21
CA PRO A 256 17.64 -18.78 0.58
C PRO A 256 18.98 -18.18 0.18
N GLY A 257 19.90 -18.12 1.13
CA GLY A 257 21.27 -17.69 0.86
C GLY A 257 22.27 -18.24 1.86
N ARG A 258 23.54 -17.91 1.67
CA ARG A 258 24.63 -18.51 2.44
C ARG A 258 24.48 -18.15 3.92
N ILE A 259 24.73 -19.12 4.80
CA ILE A 259 24.59 -18.93 6.26
C ILE A 259 25.51 -17.84 6.84
N LYS A 260 26.60 -17.48 6.13
CA LYS A 260 27.53 -16.42 6.52
C LYS A 260 27.16 -15.04 5.97
N ASP A 261 26.22 -14.98 5.03
CA ASP A 261 25.80 -13.72 4.42
C ASP A 261 24.74 -13.09 5.33
N SER A 262 25.07 -11.94 5.92
CA SER A 262 24.17 -11.24 6.86
C SER A 262 22.82 -10.91 6.22
N GLN A 263 22.81 -10.62 4.92
CA GLN A 263 21.61 -10.32 4.13
C GLN A 263 20.72 -11.53 3.86
N SER A 264 21.20 -12.76 4.10
CA SER A 264 20.42 -13.99 3.92
C SER A 264 19.83 -14.50 5.24
N SER A 265 20.36 -14.04 6.37
CA SER A 265 20.01 -14.58 7.70
C SER A 265 18.51 -14.55 8.01
N GLY A 266 17.82 -13.44 7.71
CA GLY A 266 16.39 -13.30 7.92
C GLY A 266 15.54 -14.13 6.95
N CYS A 267 15.97 -14.27 5.69
CA CYS A 267 15.29 -15.15 4.74
C CYS A 267 15.39 -16.62 5.19
N ASN A 268 16.56 -17.05 5.64
CA ASN A 268 16.75 -18.41 6.16
C ASN A 268 15.92 -18.63 7.45
N GLU A 269 15.78 -17.64 8.32
CA GLU A 269 14.89 -17.70 9.48
C GLU A 269 13.42 -17.81 9.09
N LEU A 270 12.97 -17.07 8.08
CA LEU A 270 11.62 -17.19 7.54
C LEU A 270 11.36 -18.60 7.00
N ILE A 271 12.30 -19.16 6.24
CA ILE A 271 12.19 -20.52 5.69
C ILE A 271 12.12 -21.55 6.84
N ALA A 272 12.99 -21.41 7.84
CA ALA A 272 12.95 -22.28 9.02
C ALA A 272 11.62 -22.16 9.80
N ALA A 273 10.97 -21.00 9.75
CA ALA A 273 9.65 -20.75 10.35
C ALA A 273 8.47 -21.18 9.45
N GLY A 274 8.72 -21.74 8.26
CA GLY A 274 7.68 -22.27 7.37
C GLY A 274 7.40 -21.44 6.10
N ALA A 275 8.15 -20.36 5.85
CA ALA A 275 8.06 -19.67 4.56
C ALA A 275 8.56 -20.57 3.42
N ARG A 276 7.96 -20.44 2.25
CA ARG A 276 8.32 -21.24 1.07
C ARG A 276 9.68 -20.79 0.52
N PRO A 277 10.64 -21.71 0.32
CA PRO A 277 11.94 -21.32 -0.22
C PRO A 277 11.83 -21.02 -1.72
N ILE A 278 12.42 -19.90 -2.15
CA ILE A 278 12.57 -19.58 -3.58
C ILE A 278 13.76 -20.37 -4.13
N LEU A 279 13.49 -21.55 -4.70
CA LEU A 279 14.51 -22.43 -5.28
C LEU A 279 14.73 -22.17 -6.77
N SER A 280 13.71 -21.66 -7.45
CA SER A 280 13.72 -21.32 -8.88
C SER A 280 12.67 -20.25 -9.15
N VAL A 281 13.00 -19.28 -10.00
CA VAL A 281 12.03 -18.27 -10.47
C VAL A 281 10.86 -18.94 -11.18
N GLY A 282 11.14 -19.87 -12.10
CA GLY A 282 10.09 -20.55 -12.87
C GLY A 282 9.14 -21.37 -12.01
N GLN A 283 9.67 -22.12 -11.03
CA GLN A 283 8.85 -22.87 -10.08
C GLN A 283 8.01 -21.92 -9.22
N THR A 284 8.60 -20.84 -8.71
CA THR A 284 7.88 -19.86 -7.88
C THR A 284 6.75 -19.20 -8.68
N ILE A 285 6.97 -18.89 -9.97
CA ILE A 285 5.93 -18.36 -10.86
C ILE A 285 4.79 -19.37 -11.01
N TRP A 286 5.09 -20.65 -11.17
CA TRP A 286 4.07 -21.69 -11.26
C TRP A 286 3.26 -21.80 -9.96
N GLU A 287 3.91 -21.82 -8.80
CA GLU A 287 3.22 -21.84 -7.48
C GLU A 287 2.34 -20.60 -7.26
N LEU A 288 2.81 -19.42 -7.68
CA LEU A 288 2.02 -18.18 -7.62
C LEU A 288 0.81 -18.24 -8.56
N ALA A 289 0.95 -18.84 -9.73
CA ALA A 289 -0.17 -18.99 -10.67
C ALA A 289 -1.25 -19.92 -10.10
N GLU A 290 -0.87 -21.05 -9.50
CA GLU A 290 -1.81 -21.92 -8.78
C GLU A 290 -2.51 -21.19 -7.64
N LEU A 291 -1.76 -20.40 -6.85
CA LEU A 291 -2.32 -19.58 -5.78
C LEU A 291 -3.39 -18.61 -6.30
N PHE A 292 -3.10 -17.91 -7.40
CA PHE A 292 -4.05 -16.99 -8.01
C PHE A 292 -5.30 -17.69 -8.54
N GLN A 293 -5.17 -18.86 -9.18
CA GLN A 293 -6.33 -19.64 -9.64
C GLN A 293 -7.21 -20.08 -8.47
N ASN A 294 -6.60 -20.62 -7.41
CA ASN A 294 -7.32 -21.09 -6.23
C ASN A 294 -8.06 -19.97 -5.49
N GLN A 295 -7.58 -18.73 -5.60
CA GLN A 295 -8.18 -17.55 -4.96
C GLN A 295 -9.04 -16.71 -5.91
N GLY A 296 -9.23 -17.14 -7.17
CA GLY A 296 -10.02 -16.42 -8.17
C GLY A 296 -9.43 -15.08 -8.61
N HIS A 297 -8.10 -14.95 -8.57
CA HIS A 297 -7.36 -13.78 -9.07
C HIS A 297 -7.02 -13.88 -10.57
N ILE A 298 -6.99 -15.09 -11.15
CA ILE A 298 -6.86 -15.39 -12.58
C ILE A 298 -7.75 -16.54 -12.99
#